data_AF-A0A1E3X5V9-F1
#
_entry.id   AF-A0A1E3X5V9-F1
#
_cell.length_a   1.000
_cell.length_b   1.000
_cell.length_c   1.000
_cell.angle_alpha   90.00
_cell.angle_beta   90.00
_cell.angle_gamma   90.00
#
_symmetry.space_group_name_H-M   'P 1'
#
loop_
_entity.id
_entity.type
_entity.pdbx_description
1 polymer ?
#
loop_
_entity_poly.entity_id
_entity_poly.type
_entity_poly.pdbx_seq_one_letter_code
_entity_poly.pdbx_strand_id
1 'polypeptide(L)' 'MDIIKQVGELKEFLGTVYCFLEENEDKFENSDELEEIKMKTWDWQQELAKFLPDV' A
#
# COMPACT_ATOMS: atom_id res chain seq x y z
N MET A 1 -6.34 -1.97 23.17
CA MET A 1 -5.63 -1.93 21.87
C MET A 1 -6.65 -2.39 20.84
N ASP A 2 -6.97 -1.54 19.87
CA ASP A 2 -8.01 -1.82 18.87
C ASP A 2 -7.33 -2.27 17.56
N ILE A 3 -7.42 -3.57 17.29
CA ILE A 3 -6.77 -4.18 16.14
C ILE A 3 -7.38 -3.74 14.81
N ILE A 4 -8.69 -3.46 14.79
CA ILE A 4 -9.37 -3.01 13.57
C ILE A 4 -8.87 -1.62 13.18
N LYS A 5 -8.71 -0.73 14.17
CA LYS A 5 -8.11 0.58 13.95
C LYS A 5 -6.69 0.49 13.38
N GLN A 6 -5.86 -0.40 13.93
CA GLN A 6 -4.47 -0.59 13.46
C GLN A 6 -4.40 -1.15 12.04
N VAL A 7 -5.30 -2.07 11.68
CA VAL A 7 -5.42 -2.58 10.31
C VAL A 7 -5.82 -1.46 9.35
N GLY A 8 -6.73 -0.58 9.76
CA GLY A 8 -7.14 0.60 8.99
C GLY A 8 -5.97 1.56 8.75
N GLU A 9 -5.26 1.94 9.81
CA GLU A 9 -4.08 2.81 9.74
C GLU A 9 -2.98 2.21 8.85
N LEU A 10 -2.73 0.90 8.94
CA LEU A 10 -1.76 0.23 8.08
C LEU A 10 -2.18 0.23 6.60
N LYS A 11 -3.46 0.00 6.31
CA LYS A 11 -3.99 0.07 4.93
C LYS A 11 -3.85 1.48 4.35
N GLU A 12 -4.11 2.52 5.14
CA GLU A 12 -3.92 3.92 4.72
C GLU A 12 -2.44 4.25 4.49
N PHE A 13 -1.55 3.79 5.37
CA PHE A 13 -0.11 3.95 5.22
C PHE A 13 0.40 3.32 3.93
N LEU A 14 0.00 2.07 3.62
CA LEU A 14 0.35 1.42 2.36
C LEU A 14 -0.16 2.18 1.13
N GLY A 15 -1.33 2.81 1.22
CA GLY A 15 -1.84 3.69 0.15
C GLY A 15 -0.96 4.91 -0.07
N THR A 16 -0.46 5.49 1.03
CA THR A 16 0.50 6.60 0.96
C THR A 16 1.81 6.18 0.32
N VAL A 17 2.31 4.97 0.66
CA VAL A 17 3.51 4.40 0.03
C VAL A 17 3.28 4.18 -1.47
N TYR A 18 2.13 3.63 -1.87
CA TYR A 18 1.81 3.44 -3.28
C TYR A 18 1.81 4.76 -4.06
N CYS A 19 1.13 5.79 -3.55
CA CYS A 19 1.15 7.12 -4.17
C CYS A 19 2.55 7.72 -4.24
N PHE A 20 3.36 7.56 -3.18
CA PHE A 20 4.75 8.03 -3.19
C PHE A 20 5.57 7.37 -4.30
N LEU A 21 5.39 6.06 -4.52
CA LEU A 21 6.09 5.31 -5.57
C LEU A 21 5.68 5.79 -6.97
N GLU A 22 4.38 5.99 -7.20
CA GLU A 22 3.84 6.56 -8.45
C GLU A 22 4.37 7.97 -8.74
N GLU A 23 4.34 8.85 -7.72
CA GLU A 23 4.76 10.26 -7.86
C GLU A 23 6.28 10.44 -8.07
N ASN A 24 7.08 9.42 -7.77
CA ASN A 24 8.54 9.48 -7.84
C ASN A 24 9.13 8.42 -8.78
N GLU A 25 8.31 7.83 -9.66
CA GLU A 25 8.72 6.75 -10.57
C GLU A 25 9.97 7.11 -11.39
N ASP A 26 10.10 8.37 -11.80
CA ASP A 26 11.23 8.93 -12.56
C ASP A 26 12.56 8.96 -11.78
N LYS A 27 12.51 8.80 -10.45
CA LYS A 27 13.68 8.84 -9.56
C LYS A 27 14.23 7.45 -9.25
N PHE A 28 13.53 6.38 -9.64
CA PHE A 28 14.00 5.02 -9.44
C PHE A 28 14.81 4.57 -10.65
N GLU A 29 16.03 4.07 -10.41
CA GLU A 29 16.93 3.60 -11.48
C GLU A 29 16.44 2.29 -12.13
N ASN A 30 15.56 1.55 -11.44
CA ASN A 30 15.06 0.24 -11.84
C ASN A 30 13.52 0.22 -11.86
N SER A 31 12.93 0.40 -13.05
CA SER A 31 11.46 0.43 -13.22
C SER A 31 10.80 -0.89 -12.89
N ASP A 32 11.47 -2.02 -13.17
CA ASP A 32 10.88 -3.34 -12.98
C ASP A 32 10.73 -3.67 -11.48
N GLU A 33 11.74 -3.31 -10.68
CA GLU A 33 11.69 -3.47 -9.22
C GLU A 33 10.68 -2.51 -8.59
N LEU A 34 10.57 -1.28 -9.10
CA LEU A 34 9.55 -0.33 -8.66
C LEU A 34 8.15 -0.88 -8.90
N GLU A 35 7.88 -1.39 -10.10
CA GLU A 35 6.57 -1.94 -10.46
C GLU A 35 6.23 -3.17 -9.60
N GLU A 36 7.21 -4.03 -9.32
CA GLU A 36 7.04 -5.16 -8.40
C GLU A 36 6.63 -4.69 -6.99
N ILE A 37 7.28 -3.64 -6.47
CA ILE A 37 6.97 -3.08 -5.15
C ILE A 37 5.58 -2.41 -5.15
N LYS A 38 5.22 -1.69 -6.21
CA LYS A 38 3.89 -1.09 -6.37
C LYS A 38 2.80 -2.16 -6.34
N MET A 39 2.97 -3.22 -7.13
CA MET A 39 2.05 -4.36 -7.15
C MET A 39 1.92 -5.02 -5.77
N LYS A 40 3.04 -5.30 -5.09
CA LYS A 40 3.02 -5.88 -3.72
C LYS A 40 2.31 -4.97 -2.72
N THR A 41 2.55 -3.67 -2.80
CA THR A 41 1.93 -2.68 -1.91
C THR A 41 0.41 -2.65 -2.10
N TRP A 42 -0.03 -2.70 -3.36
CA TRP A 42 -1.44 -2.82 -3.72
C TRP A 42 -2.06 -4.11 -3.19
N ASP A 43 -1.43 -5.26 -3.42
CA ASP A 43 -1.92 -6.56 -2.96
C ASP A 43 -2.09 -6.58 -1.43
N TRP A 44 -1.11 -6.05 -0.70
CA TRP A 44 -1.22 -5.92 0.76
C TRP A 44 -2.37 -5.02 1.20
N GLN A 45 -2.64 -3.91 0.51
CA GLN A 45 -3.83 -3.10 0.80
C GLN A 45 -5.13 -3.88 0.61
N GLN A 46 -5.22 -4.68 -0.46
CA GLN A 46 -6.40 -5.51 -0.72
C GLN A 46 -6.56 -6.62 0.32
N GLU A 47 -5.47 -7.25 0.75
CA GLU A 47 -5.51 -8.24 1.84
C GLU A 47 -5.96 -7.61 3.16
N LEU A 48 -5.45 -6.42 3.52
CA LEU A 48 -5.89 -5.72 4.72
C LEU A 48 -7.36 -5.27 4.66
N ALA A 49 -7.84 -4.89 3.48
CA ALA A 49 -9.23 -4.48 3.28
C ALA A 49 -10.23 -5.57 3.68
N LYS A 50 -9.89 -6.86 3.51
CA LYS A 50 -10.75 -8.00 3.87
C LYS A 50 -11.07 -8.11 5.36
N PHE A 51 -10.27 -7.45 6.21
CA PHE A 51 -10.45 -7.46 7.67
C PHE A 51 -11.19 -6.22 8.18
N LEU A 52 -11.43 -5.23 7.32
CA LEU A 52 -12.14 -4.02 7.67
C LEU A 52 -13.63 -4.20 7.34
N PRO A 53 -14.54 -3.65 8.15
CA PRO A 53 -15.95 -3.60 7.78
C PRO A 53 -16.10 -2.85 6.46
N ASP A 54 -17.01 -3.33 5.60
CA ASP A 54 -17.38 -2.64 4.36
C ASP A 54 -17.75 -1.19 4.71
N VAL A 55 -17.00 -0.22 4.18
CA VAL A 55 -17.25 1.21 4.34
C VAL A 55 -18.41 1.63 3.46
#